data_AF-A0A132MGI8-F1
#
_entry.id   AF-A0A132MGI8-F1
#
_cell.length_a   1.000
_cell.length_b   1.000
_cell.length_c   1.000
_cell.angle_alpha   90.00
_cell.angle_beta   90.00
_cell.angle_gamma   90.00
#
_symmetry.space_group_name_H-M   'P 1'
#
loop_
_entity.id
_entity.type
_entity.pdbx_description
1 polymer ?
#
loop_
_entity_poly.entity_id
_entity_poly.type
_entity_poly.pdbx_seq_one_letter_code
_entity_poly.pdbx_strand_id
1 'polypeptide(L)'
;MALYEFLLTEYDPDDRLIVLVTDGAYETNWIGDDKLEAQLRRALAEFGRGHTMDRNVRSIPIPDGDDEQSLWEIYKIVLDNIHHSDRVIFDITHAFRYLPFFVSSVLQYARFLKDASIEGIYYGKFNGSDQENPIIDLMPFVTLLDWAMATEDFLRSGNADALEAIVRDARRRYFTAGKRRDIADRSGREEDEKALKAHQRLVDALKSFTDAMRTCRAPELIDLANRVKEALREAEAQTISFLPLLNPLLAKVKEKLEGRFVDPVHVQLDAARWSREHGMIQQAYTFLREGVITLAAHATGIDADDEVAREQVVGPVLSSMVRFGKVAEPEGGASGNRAENASPARADVEERLRPYQDLIKEGYGRLMDDRNSLNHAGIRKGSRPEAEKLIRGLEHLLTWAKTLDETLAPEIERVGRRGSPKTPAAEPDGEPTGASGRKHPASSPEPEGPPASMTGEPAPPGRPPASPEGRPAASGECGGRQLLIVMSHALLPEQKREAEERFGVTTFVQLPEDLQARWSNVDPELSRLDDWLRPIAVWMEETGHPGDYVLIQGEYGATVWLVARARRAGLVPIYATTRREVRERREPDGSVVTERIFRHVRFRLYPKGDEA
;
A
#
# COMPACT_ATOMS: atom_id res chain seq x y z
N MET A 1 21.07 -15.52 3.32
CA MET A 1 20.21 -16.65 3.67
C MET A 1 19.77 -16.49 5.11
N ALA A 2 18.55 -16.86 5.45
CA ALA A 2 18.09 -16.94 6.84
C ALA A 2 19.00 -17.87 7.66
N LEU A 3 19.60 -18.87 7.04
CA LEU A 3 20.63 -19.71 7.64
C LEU A 3 21.86 -18.91 8.08
N TYR A 4 22.31 -17.91 7.31
CA TYR A 4 23.44 -17.05 7.67
C TYR A 4 23.09 -16.20 8.91
N GLU A 5 21.89 -15.62 8.96
CA GLU A 5 21.40 -14.93 10.17
C GLU A 5 21.25 -15.90 11.35
N PHE A 6 20.67 -17.08 11.14
CA PHE A 6 20.50 -18.11 12.18
C PHE A 6 21.84 -18.59 12.76
N LEU A 7 22.86 -18.74 11.93
CA LEU A 7 24.20 -19.15 12.36
C LEU A 7 24.96 -18.03 13.08
N LEU A 8 24.70 -16.76 12.75
CA LEU A 8 25.41 -15.60 13.31
C LEU A 8 24.67 -14.86 14.43
N THR A 9 23.42 -15.23 14.70
CA THR A 9 22.66 -14.71 15.84
C THR A 9 22.95 -15.48 17.12
N GLU A 10 22.81 -14.81 18.27
CA GLU A 10 22.75 -15.50 19.57
C GLU A 10 21.60 -16.51 19.51
N TYR A 11 21.97 -17.78 19.65
CA TYR A 11 21.07 -18.92 19.50
C TYR A 11 20.49 -19.29 20.85
N ASP A 12 19.18 -19.17 20.98
CA ASP A 12 18.45 -19.71 22.12
C ASP A 12 18.23 -21.22 21.90
N PRO A 13 18.39 -22.07 22.93
CA PRO A 13 18.04 -23.49 22.84
C PRO A 13 16.62 -23.79 22.35
N ASP A 14 15.69 -22.84 22.45
CA ASP A 14 14.32 -22.95 21.96
C ASP A 14 14.14 -22.47 20.50
N ASP A 15 15.18 -21.87 19.88
CA ASP A 15 15.14 -21.43 18.47
C ASP A 15 15.11 -22.63 17.53
N ARG A 16 14.24 -22.55 16.51
CA ARG A 16 13.95 -23.64 15.55
C ARG A 16 14.31 -23.24 14.12
N LEU A 17 14.93 -24.16 13.39
CA LEU A 17 15.13 -24.06 11.94
C LEU A 17 14.20 -25.05 11.25
N ILE A 18 13.24 -24.52 10.50
CA ILE A 18 12.25 -25.34 9.79
C ILE A 18 12.53 -25.25 8.30
N VAL A 19 12.70 -26.40 7.65
CA VAL A 19 12.89 -26.50 6.22
C VAL A 19 11.66 -27.16 5.61
N LEU A 20 10.91 -26.40 4.84
CA LEU A 20 9.73 -26.88 4.12
C LEU A 20 10.21 -27.57 2.83
N VAL A 21 9.86 -28.84 2.66
CA VAL A 21 10.38 -29.69 1.57
C VAL A 21 9.24 -30.42 0.88
N THR A 22 9.22 -30.40 -0.45
CA THR A 22 8.34 -31.31 -1.21
C THR A 22 8.96 -32.70 -1.27
N ASP A 23 8.16 -33.72 -1.56
CA ASP A 23 8.65 -35.11 -1.66
C ASP A 23 9.81 -35.23 -2.65
N GLY A 24 9.67 -34.62 -3.84
CA GLY A 24 10.73 -34.59 -4.84
C GLY A 24 12.00 -33.88 -4.36
N ALA A 25 11.86 -32.76 -3.64
CA ALA A 25 13.00 -32.02 -3.09
C ALA A 25 13.68 -32.78 -1.95
N TYR A 26 12.92 -33.52 -1.14
CA TYR A 26 13.44 -34.34 -0.05
C TYR A 26 14.38 -35.42 -0.58
N GLU A 27 13.93 -36.20 -1.56
CA GLU A 27 14.71 -37.28 -2.15
C GLU A 27 15.96 -36.78 -2.89
N THR A 28 15.85 -35.65 -3.60
CA THR A 28 16.91 -35.18 -4.48
C THR A 28 17.91 -34.23 -3.82
N ASN A 29 17.50 -33.47 -2.80
CA ASN A 29 18.27 -32.34 -2.27
C ASN A 29 18.43 -32.34 -0.75
N TRP A 30 17.59 -33.04 0.01
CA TRP A 30 17.64 -33.01 1.48
C TRP A 30 18.63 -34.03 2.06
N ILE A 31 18.45 -35.31 1.74
CA ILE A 31 19.17 -36.44 2.37
C ILE A 31 20.32 -36.97 1.51
N GLY A 32 21.52 -37.15 2.11
CA GLY A 32 22.71 -37.70 1.45
C GLY A 32 24.02 -37.02 1.86
N ASP A 33 25.16 -37.65 1.60
CA ASP A 33 26.48 -37.27 2.15
C ASP A 33 26.98 -35.87 1.73
N ASP A 34 26.44 -35.32 0.63
CA ASP A 34 26.73 -33.97 0.11
C ASP A 34 25.45 -33.13 -0.12
N LYS A 35 24.34 -33.49 0.53
CA LYS A 35 23.04 -32.82 0.41
C LYS A 35 22.81 -31.84 1.57
N LEU A 36 21.70 -31.10 1.51
CA LEU A 36 21.46 -29.95 2.39
C LEU A 36 21.55 -30.30 3.88
N GLU A 37 21.03 -31.45 4.30
CA GLU A 37 21.10 -31.88 5.71
C GLU A 37 22.55 -32.06 6.18
N ALA A 38 23.38 -32.76 5.40
CA ALA A 38 24.79 -32.99 5.74
C ALA A 38 25.60 -31.68 5.76
N GLN A 39 25.34 -30.78 4.80
CA GLN A 39 25.97 -29.46 4.76
C GLN A 39 25.58 -28.60 5.96
N LEU A 40 24.29 -28.60 6.35
CA LEU A 40 23.80 -27.92 7.55
C LEU A 40 24.46 -28.47 8.82
N ARG A 41 24.58 -29.80 8.95
CA ARG A 41 25.25 -30.45 10.09
C ARG A 41 26.72 -30.01 10.20
N ARG A 42 27.45 -29.98 9.08
CA ARG A 42 28.85 -29.53 9.04
C ARG A 42 28.96 -28.06 9.46
N ALA A 43 28.16 -27.18 8.87
CA ALA A 43 28.16 -25.76 9.20
C ALA A 43 27.85 -25.52 10.69
N LEU A 44 26.80 -26.15 11.24
CA LEU A 44 26.46 -26.01 12.66
C LEU A 44 27.58 -26.53 13.58
N ALA A 45 28.27 -27.61 13.21
CA ALA A 45 29.41 -28.11 13.97
C ALA A 45 30.58 -27.12 13.96
N GLU A 46 30.88 -26.48 12.82
CA GLU A 46 31.94 -25.47 12.69
C GLU A 46 31.68 -24.25 13.60
N PHE A 47 30.43 -23.85 13.79
CA PHE A 47 30.03 -22.78 14.73
C PHE A 47 29.91 -23.25 16.20
N GLY A 48 30.34 -24.47 16.53
CA GLY A 48 30.25 -25.03 17.89
C GLY A 48 28.83 -25.41 18.32
N ARG A 49 27.90 -25.54 17.37
CA ARG A 49 26.46 -25.79 17.55
C ARG A 49 26.02 -27.17 17.05
N GLY A 50 26.92 -28.16 17.00
CA GLY A 50 26.60 -29.49 16.48
C GLY A 50 25.38 -30.17 17.14
N HIS A 51 25.15 -29.91 18.44
CA HIS A 51 24.03 -30.45 19.21
C HIS A 51 22.66 -29.80 18.88
N THR A 52 22.65 -28.65 18.20
CA THR A 52 21.45 -27.92 17.77
C THR A 52 20.69 -28.67 16.68
N MET A 53 21.39 -29.42 15.85
CA MET A 53 20.81 -30.10 14.70
C MET A 53 19.73 -31.12 15.11
N ASP A 54 20.02 -31.94 16.12
CA ASP A 54 19.13 -33.03 16.53
C ASP A 54 17.91 -32.57 17.34
N ARG A 55 17.97 -31.35 17.92
CA ARG A 55 16.87 -30.81 18.72
C ARG A 55 15.95 -29.89 17.91
N ASN A 56 16.54 -29.08 17.03
CA ASN A 56 15.91 -27.85 16.60
C ASN A 56 15.88 -27.62 15.09
N VAL A 57 16.57 -28.45 14.28
CA VAL A 57 16.41 -28.44 12.82
C VAL A 57 15.40 -29.51 12.41
N ARG A 58 14.37 -29.13 11.65
CA ARG A 58 13.32 -30.07 11.20
C ARG A 58 12.98 -29.85 9.74
N SER A 59 12.94 -30.94 8.97
CA SER A 59 12.27 -30.95 7.67
C SER A 59 10.78 -31.20 7.86
N ILE A 60 9.94 -30.39 7.21
CA ILE A 60 8.49 -30.56 7.22
C ILE A 60 8.03 -30.79 5.78
N PRO A 61 7.36 -31.93 5.51
CA PRO A 61 6.85 -32.21 4.17
C PRO A 61 5.72 -31.23 3.82
N ILE A 62 5.76 -30.72 2.60
CA ILE A 62 4.72 -29.88 2.00
C ILE A 62 4.34 -30.44 0.61
N PRO A 63 3.10 -30.25 0.13
CA PRO A 63 2.75 -30.61 -1.24
C PRO A 63 3.42 -29.67 -2.26
N ASP A 64 3.40 -30.03 -3.55
CA ASP A 64 4.10 -29.28 -4.60
C ASP A 64 3.51 -27.89 -4.91
N GLY A 65 2.26 -27.63 -4.52
CA GLY A 65 1.63 -26.30 -4.71
C GLY A 65 1.14 -26.04 -6.15
N ASP A 66 0.78 -27.10 -6.88
CA ASP A 66 0.34 -27.03 -8.28
C ASP A 66 -1.13 -26.58 -8.45
N ASP A 67 -1.92 -26.66 -7.37
CA ASP A 67 -3.33 -26.27 -7.35
C ASP A 67 -3.70 -25.50 -6.06
N GLU A 68 -4.86 -24.85 -6.06
CA GLU A 68 -5.31 -24.03 -4.93
C GLU A 68 -5.43 -24.82 -3.61
N GLN A 69 -5.89 -26.07 -3.65
CA GLN A 69 -6.04 -26.89 -2.46
C GLN A 69 -4.68 -27.19 -1.84
N SER A 70 -3.70 -27.58 -2.65
CA SER A 70 -2.32 -27.79 -2.21
C SER A 70 -1.69 -26.52 -1.65
N LEU A 71 -1.99 -25.33 -2.21
CA LEU A 71 -1.54 -24.05 -1.65
C LEU A 71 -2.14 -23.77 -0.27
N TRP A 72 -3.42 -24.05 -0.06
CA TRP A 72 -4.05 -23.92 1.26
C TRP A 72 -3.46 -24.88 2.29
N GLU A 73 -3.10 -26.09 1.88
CA GLU A 73 -2.40 -27.04 2.74
C GLU A 73 -1.02 -26.52 3.15
N ILE A 74 -0.23 -25.99 2.21
CA ILE A 74 1.04 -25.31 2.51
C ILE A 74 0.81 -24.14 3.48
N TYR A 75 -0.21 -23.32 3.23
CA TYR A 75 -0.54 -22.16 4.05
C TYR A 75 -0.76 -22.57 5.50
N LYS A 76 -1.58 -23.61 5.71
CA LYS A 76 -1.86 -24.17 7.03
C LYS A 76 -0.61 -24.74 7.69
N ILE A 77 0.20 -25.51 6.97
CA ILE A 77 1.45 -26.10 7.51
C ILE A 77 2.40 -25.00 7.99
N VAL A 78 2.62 -23.96 7.18
CA VAL A 78 3.48 -22.83 7.57
C VAL A 78 2.91 -22.14 8.80
N LEU A 79 1.62 -21.82 8.78
CA LEU A 79 0.97 -21.13 9.89
C LEU A 79 1.07 -21.95 11.18
N ASP A 80 0.73 -23.24 11.17
CA ASP A 80 0.74 -24.13 12.34
C ASP A 80 2.12 -24.23 13.00
N ASN A 81 3.20 -24.05 12.24
CA ASN A 81 4.57 -24.08 12.74
C ASN A 81 5.07 -22.75 13.30
N ILE A 82 4.41 -21.64 12.99
CA ILE A 82 4.63 -20.35 13.66
C ILE A 82 3.82 -20.37 14.95
N HIS A 83 4.45 -20.17 16.10
CA HIS A 83 3.78 -20.16 17.40
C HIS A 83 3.49 -18.73 17.87
N HIS A 84 2.76 -18.61 18.99
CA HIS A 84 2.44 -17.31 19.55
C HIS A 84 3.70 -16.54 19.96
N SER A 85 3.77 -15.27 19.60
CA SER A 85 4.90 -14.36 19.89
C SER A 85 6.25 -14.81 19.32
N ASP A 86 6.26 -15.72 18.35
CA ASP A 86 7.49 -16.13 17.66
C ASP A 86 8.10 -14.96 16.90
N ARG A 87 9.43 -14.92 16.88
CA ARG A 87 10.21 -14.04 16.01
C ARG A 87 10.64 -14.81 14.77
N VAL A 88 10.02 -14.52 13.64
CA VAL A 88 10.15 -15.29 12.41
C VAL A 88 11.16 -14.64 11.47
N ILE A 89 12.11 -15.45 11.01
CA ILE A 89 12.97 -15.13 9.87
C ILE A 89 12.63 -16.10 8.76
N PHE A 90 12.44 -15.58 7.55
CA PHE A 90 12.05 -16.38 6.39
C PHE A 90 13.09 -16.32 5.27
N ASP A 91 13.38 -17.47 4.65
CA ASP A 91 14.24 -17.57 3.47
C ASP A 91 13.40 -17.94 2.26
N ILE A 92 13.48 -17.14 1.19
CA ILE A 92 12.78 -17.39 -0.07
C ILE A 92 13.74 -17.65 -1.24
N THR A 93 15.01 -17.95 -0.97
CA THR A 93 16.06 -18.19 -1.98
C THR A 93 15.67 -19.29 -2.96
N HIS A 94 15.06 -20.38 -2.47
CA HIS A 94 14.62 -21.50 -3.30
C HIS A 94 13.12 -21.45 -3.63
N ALA A 95 12.47 -20.32 -3.37
CA ALA A 95 11.04 -20.17 -3.59
C ALA A 95 10.72 -19.98 -5.07
N PHE A 96 9.76 -20.75 -5.58
CA PHE A 96 9.19 -20.61 -6.92
C PHE A 96 8.49 -19.26 -7.12
N ARG A 97 8.36 -18.80 -8.37
CA ARG A 97 8.02 -17.41 -8.79
C ARG A 97 6.91 -16.68 -8.01
N TYR A 98 5.86 -17.36 -7.55
CA TYR A 98 4.74 -16.76 -6.81
C TYR A 98 4.89 -16.84 -5.28
N LEU A 99 5.79 -17.70 -4.78
CA LEU A 99 5.94 -17.96 -3.35
C LEU A 99 6.34 -16.73 -2.50
N PRO A 100 7.11 -15.74 -2.99
CA PRO A 100 7.36 -14.52 -2.21
C PRO A 100 6.07 -13.79 -1.80
N PHE A 101 5.10 -13.70 -2.71
CA PHE A 101 3.79 -13.09 -2.42
C PHE A 101 2.98 -13.96 -1.46
N PHE A 102 2.94 -15.27 -1.72
CA PHE A 102 2.26 -16.24 -0.86
C PHE A 102 2.79 -16.23 0.58
N VAL A 103 4.10 -16.33 0.76
CA VAL A 103 4.77 -16.30 2.08
C VAL A 103 4.46 -14.99 2.80
N SER A 104 4.57 -13.86 2.11
CA SER A 104 4.22 -12.56 2.70
C SER A 104 2.79 -12.56 3.24
N SER A 105 1.84 -13.16 2.51
CA SER A 105 0.45 -13.27 2.98
C SER A 105 0.29 -14.15 4.24
N VAL A 106 1.01 -15.27 4.32
CA VAL A 106 1.01 -16.16 5.50
C VAL A 106 1.60 -15.44 6.70
N LEU A 107 2.74 -14.77 6.52
CA LEU A 107 3.42 -14.07 7.60
C LEU A 107 2.57 -12.90 8.14
N GLN A 108 1.92 -12.12 7.27
CA GLN A 108 1.01 -11.06 7.73
C GLN A 108 -0.18 -11.62 8.53
N TYR A 109 -0.71 -12.78 8.13
CA TYR A 109 -1.77 -13.43 8.88
C TYR A 109 -1.29 -14.00 10.22
N ALA A 110 -0.07 -14.55 10.26
CA ALA A 110 0.57 -15.01 11.49
C ALA A 110 0.83 -13.85 12.47
N ARG A 111 1.24 -12.66 12.00
CA ARG A 111 1.35 -11.46 12.85
C ARG A 111 0.02 -11.15 13.53
N PHE A 112 -1.07 -11.19 12.78
CA PHE A 112 -2.40 -10.87 13.29
C PHE A 112 -2.93 -11.94 14.26
N LEU A 113 -2.89 -13.21 13.88
CA LEU A 113 -3.46 -14.29 14.69
C LEU A 113 -2.60 -14.71 15.88
N LYS A 114 -1.28 -14.66 15.72
CA LYS A 114 -0.33 -15.25 16.66
C LYS A 114 0.54 -14.22 17.36
N ASP A 115 0.36 -12.93 17.09
CA ASP A 115 1.25 -11.88 17.60
C ASP A 115 2.73 -12.16 17.28
N ALA A 116 2.99 -12.84 16.16
CA ALA A 116 4.34 -13.14 15.70
C ALA A 116 5.00 -11.85 15.19
N SER A 117 6.32 -11.70 15.37
CA SER A 117 7.12 -10.65 14.74
C SER A 117 7.87 -11.21 13.53
N ILE A 118 7.98 -10.42 12.47
CA ILE A 118 8.83 -10.76 11.32
C ILE A 118 10.13 -9.98 11.51
N GLU A 119 11.24 -10.68 11.72
CA GLU A 119 12.56 -10.06 11.92
C GLU A 119 13.38 -10.02 10.63
N GLY A 120 13.07 -10.87 9.64
CA GLY A 120 13.85 -10.95 8.40
C GLY A 120 13.12 -11.71 7.28
N ILE A 121 13.24 -11.23 6.05
CA ILE A 121 12.86 -11.97 4.84
C ILE A 121 14.04 -11.86 3.88
N TYR A 122 14.67 -12.99 3.57
CA TYR A 122 15.92 -13.00 2.81
C TYR A 122 15.79 -13.76 1.51
N TYR A 123 16.42 -13.22 0.46
CA TYR A 123 16.54 -13.85 -0.85
C TYR A 123 18.01 -13.88 -1.27
N GLY A 124 18.58 -15.07 -1.45
CA GLY A 124 19.89 -15.27 -2.03
C GLY A 124 19.82 -15.24 -3.55
N LYS A 125 20.43 -14.23 -4.18
CA LYS A 125 20.51 -14.18 -5.64
C LYS A 125 21.70 -15.00 -6.11
N PHE A 126 21.46 -16.13 -6.77
CA PHE A 126 22.51 -16.90 -7.43
C PHE A 126 22.83 -16.31 -8.80
N ASN A 127 24.01 -15.73 -8.95
CA ASN A 127 24.54 -15.16 -10.19
C ASN A 127 25.54 -16.11 -10.90
N GLY A 128 26.00 -17.17 -10.23
CA GLY A 128 26.96 -18.14 -10.76
C GLY A 128 27.98 -18.57 -9.69
N SER A 129 28.80 -19.59 -10.01
CA SER A 129 29.88 -20.05 -9.11
C SER A 129 31.02 -19.03 -8.98
N ASP A 130 31.28 -18.29 -10.05
CA ASP A 130 32.43 -17.38 -10.16
C ASP A 130 32.03 -15.91 -9.93
N GLN A 131 30.78 -15.67 -9.54
CA GLN A 131 30.23 -14.35 -9.28
C GLN A 131 29.82 -14.21 -7.82
N GLU A 132 29.80 -12.97 -7.33
CA GLU A 132 29.26 -12.67 -6.02
C GLU A 132 27.75 -12.99 -5.99
N ASN A 133 27.33 -13.73 -4.96
CA ASN A 133 25.96 -14.17 -4.76
C ASN A 133 25.34 -13.39 -3.59
N PRO A 134 24.76 -12.20 -3.84
CA PRO A 134 24.31 -11.32 -2.76
C PRO A 134 23.08 -11.87 -2.05
N ILE A 135 23.02 -11.60 -0.74
CA ILE A 135 21.84 -11.83 0.08
C ILE A 135 21.08 -10.50 0.15
N ILE A 136 19.86 -10.49 -0.36
CA ILE A 136 18.97 -9.34 -0.36
C ILE A 136 18.00 -9.47 0.82
N ASP A 137 17.91 -8.41 1.62
CA ASP A 137 16.91 -8.27 2.68
C ASP A 137 15.67 -7.58 2.10
N LEU A 138 14.51 -8.22 2.23
CA LEU A 138 13.22 -7.77 1.72
C LEU A 138 12.32 -7.17 2.81
N MET A 139 12.78 -7.13 4.07
CA MET A 139 12.07 -6.46 5.17
C MET A 139 11.73 -4.99 4.92
N PRO A 140 12.54 -4.19 4.19
CA PRO A 140 12.17 -2.83 3.81
C PRO A 140 10.78 -2.71 3.18
N PHE A 141 10.39 -3.66 2.32
CA PHE A 141 9.10 -3.64 1.63
C PHE A 141 7.94 -3.92 2.59
N VAL A 142 8.11 -4.86 3.51
CA VAL A 142 7.11 -5.14 4.57
C VAL A 142 6.98 -3.94 5.50
N THR A 143 8.11 -3.30 5.85
CA THR A 143 8.13 -2.12 6.72
C THR A 143 7.43 -0.94 6.05
N LEU A 144 7.63 -0.73 4.75
CA LEU A 144 6.93 0.32 4.00
C LEU A 144 5.42 0.06 3.95
N LEU A 145 4.99 -1.21 3.80
CA LEU A 145 3.57 -1.58 3.84
C LEU A 145 2.97 -1.30 5.23
N ASP A 146 3.68 -1.66 6.30
CA ASP A 146 3.26 -1.35 7.67
C ASP A 146 3.03 0.17 7.84
N TRP A 147 3.98 1.00 7.37
CA TRP A 147 3.85 2.46 7.37
C TRP A 147 2.64 2.95 6.57
N ALA A 148 2.38 2.38 5.40
CA ALA A 148 1.23 2.76 4.59
C ALA A 148 -0.09 2.46 5.32
N MET A 149 -0.21 1.26 5.92
CA MET A 149 -1.39 0.85 6.69
C MET A 149 -1.60 1.72 7.93
N ALA A 150 -0.54 2.02 8.68
CA ALA A 150 -0.66 2.86 9.88
C ALA A 150 -0.93 4.33 9.54
N THR A 151 -0.40 4.82 8.41
CA THR A 151 -0.74 6.15 7.91
C THR A 151 -2.21 6.20 7.52
N GLU A 152 -2.73 5.21 6.80
CA GLU A 152 -4.14 5.10 6.47
C GLU A 152 -5.03 5.06 7.73
N ASP A 153 -4.63 4.28 8.73
CA ASP A 153 -5.36 4.22 10.00
C ASP A 153 -5.40 5.58 10.71
N PHE A 154 -4.29 6.31 10.73
CA PHE A 154 -4.26 7.68 11.25
C PHE A 154 -5.17 8.62 10.45
N LEU A 155 -5.11 8.60 9.12
CA LEU A 155 -5.91 9.48 8.26
C LEU A 155 -7.42 9.24 8.41
N ARG A 156 -7.82 8.02 8.74
CA ARG A 156 -9.22 7.61 8.94
C ARG A 156 -9.70 7.80 10.37
N SER A 157 -8.89 7.41 11.36
CA SER A 157 -9.29 7.36 12.78
C SER A 157 -8.75 8.50 13.63
N GLY A 158 -7.78 9.25 13.12
CA GLY A 158 -7.04 10.27 13.86
C GLY A 158 -6.12 9.67 14.92
N ASN A 159 -5.89 8.35 14.93
CA ASN A 159 -5.07 7.66 15.92
C ASN A 159 -3.62 7.44 15.45
N ALA A 160 -2.64 7.92 16.22
CA ALA A 160 -1.22 7.73 15.93
C ALA A 160 -0.59 6.47 16.55
N ASP A 161 -1.32 5.66 17.33
CA ASP A 161 -0.76 4.52 18.07
C ASP A 161 -0.06 3.49 17.17
N ALA A 162 -0.62 3.21 15.98
CA ALA A 162 -0.01 2.27 15.03
C ALA A 162 1.31 2.80 14.44
N LEU A 163 1.37 4.10 14.13
CA LEU A 163 2.59 4.76 13.66
C LEU A 163 3.69 4.69 14.72
N GLU A 164 3.35 4.85 16.00
CA GLU A 164 4.30 4.81 17.12
C GLU A 164 4.92 3.43 17.24
N ALA A 165 4.09 2.40 17.16
CA ALA A 165 4.55 1.01 17.21
C ALA A 165 5.54 0.71 16.08
N ILE A 166 5.27 1.17 14.85
CA ILE A 166 6.10 0.89 13.67
C ILE A 166 7.44 1.65 13.73
N VAL A 167 7.45 2.94 14.06
CA VAL A 167 8.72 3.68 14.19
C VAL A 167 9.61 3.06 15.25
N ARG A 168 9.02 2.73 16.41
CA ARG A 168 9.74 2.09 17.52
C ARG A 168 10.31 0.74 17.11
N ASP A 169 9.54 -0.05 16.37
CA ASP A 169 9.95 -1.35 15.86
C ASP A 169 11.06 -1.25 14.79
N ALA A 170 10.90 -0.37 13.80
CA ALA A 170 11.92 -0.08 12.79
C ALA A 170 13.24 0.36 13.44
N ARG A 171 13.16 1.23 14.45
CA ARG A 171 14.30 1.67 15.24
C ARG A 171 14.95 0.51 16.00
N ARG A 172 14.16 -0.31 16.71
CA ARG A 172 14.66 -1.51 17.41
C ARG A 172 15.42 -2.43 16.47
N ARG A 173 14.85 -2.75 15.31
CA ARG A 173 15.46 -3.62 14.30
C ARG A 173 16.75 -3.02 13.75
N TYR A 174 16.73 -1.74 13.38
CA TYR A 174 17.90 -1.03 12.86
C TYR A 174 19.09 -1.08 13.83
N PHE A 175 18.87 -0.79 15.12
CA PHE A 175 19.94 -0.84 16.12
C PHE A 175 20.39 -2.27 16.46
N THR A 176 19.50 -3.25 16.37
CA THR A 176 19.83 -4.66 16.61
C THR A 176 20.67 -5.22 15.45
N ALA A 177 20.26 -4.97 14.21
CA ALA A 177 21.01 -5.34 13.01
C ALA A 177 22.37 -4.63 12.93
N GLY A 178 22.43 -3.37 13.34
CA GLY A 178 23.67 -2.59 13.39
C GLY A 178 24.69 -3.08 14.43
N LYS A 179 24.32 -3.93 15.38
CA LYS A 179 25.31 -4.61 16.26
C LYS A 179 25.94 -5.84 15.59
N ARG A 180 25.32 -6.35 14.51
CA ARG A 180 25.70 -7.60 13.83
C ARG A 180 26.56 -7.39 12.57
N ARG A 181 26.56 -6.19 11.99
CA ARG A 181 27.39 -5.84 10.82
C ARG A 181 28.61 -5.03 11.24
N ASP A 182 29.80 -5.60 11.03
CA ASP A 182 31.06 -4.90 11.18
C ASP A 182 31.25 -3.83 10.07
N ILE A 183 31.38 -2.59 10.51
CA ILE A 183 32.42 -1.60 10.11
C ILE A 183 32.34 -0.92 8.72
N ALA A 184 31.57 -1.35 7.73
CA ALA A 184 31.74 -0.79 6.37
C ALA A 184 31.08 0.58 6.05
N ASP A 185 30.03 1.04 6.75
CA ASP A 185 29.36 2.32 6.43
C ASP A 185 28.87 3.04 7.70
N ARG A 186 29.75 3.83 8.32
CA ARG A 186 29.40 4.66 9.49
C ARG A 186 28.61 5.92 9.10
N SER A 187 28.85 6.47 7.91
CA SER A 187 28.22 7.70 7.42
C SER A 187 26.72 7.53 7.16
N GLY A 188 26.33 6.52 6.38
CA GLY A 188 24.91 6.24 6.12
C GLY A 188 24.14 5.90 7.40
N ARG A 189 24.85 5.34 8.39
CA ARG A 189 24.26 4.97 9.68
C ARG A 189 23.90 6.16 10.57
N GLU A 190 24.77 7.17 10.62
CA GLU A 190 24.48 8.39 11.38
C GLU A 190 23.30 9.17 10.76
N GLU A 191 23.22 9.20 9.43
CA GLU A 191 22.12 9.80 8.68
C GLU A 191 20.79 9.09 8.93
N ASP A 192 20.77 7.75 8.83
CA ASP A 192 19.59 6.94 9.15
C ASP A 192 19.16 7.07 10.61
N GLU A 193 20.11 7.10 11.56
CA GLU A 193 19.79 7.30 12.98
C GLU A 193 19.16 8.67 13.22
N LYS A 194 19.70 9.71 12.58
CA LYS A 194 19.13 11.05 12.62
C LYS A 194 17.73 11.08 12.00
N ALA A 195 17.55 10.44 10.86
CA ALA A 195 16.26 10.32 10.18
C ALA A 195 15.24 9.60 11.07
N LEU A 196 15.57 8.44 11.64
CA LEU A 196 14.70 7.69 12.56
C LEU A 196 14.33 8.50 13.80
N LYS A 197 15.25 9.31 14.35
CA LYS A 197 14.94 10.22 15.47
C LYS A 197 13.94 11.30 15.06
N ALA A 198 14.09 11.90 13.87
CA ALA A 198 13.13 12.88 13.36
C ALA A 198 11.72 12.27 13.20
N HIS A 199 11.65 11.05 12.63
CA HIS A 199 10.38 10.32 12.49
C HIS A 199 9.75 9.95 13.84
N GLN A 200 10.56 9.61 14.85
CA GLN A 200 10.06 9.38 16.21
C GLN A 200 9.43 10.65 16.79
N ARG A 201 10.10 11.80 16.68
CA ARG A 201 9.55 13.08 17.16
C ARG A 201 8.23 13.44 16.47
N LEU A 202 8.13 13.19 15.17
CA LEU A 202 6.87 13.36 14.43
C LEU A 202 5.75 12.53 15.05
N VAL A 203 6.01 11.25 15.30
CA VAL A 203 4.99 10.37 15.84
C VAL A 203 4.64 10.69 17.30
N ASP A 204 5.62 11.10 18.12
CA ASP A 204 5.37 11.57 19.49
C ASP A 204 4.48 12.84 19.49
N ALA A 205 4.71 13.75 18.54
CA ALA A 205 3.88 14.94 18.35
C ALA A 205 2.46 14.57 17.89
N LEU A 206 2.32 13.65 16.94
CA LEU A 206 1.03 13.15 16.47
C LEU A 206 0.26 12.45 17.60
N LYS A 207 0.95 11.68 18.44
CA LYS A 207 0.35 11.02 19.62
C LYS A 207 -0.16 12.03 20.62
N SER A 208 0.65 13.04 20.95
CA SER A 208 0.26 14.11 21.88
C SER A 208 -0.98 14.86 21.37
N PHE A 209 -1.01 15.18 20.06
CA PHE A 209 -2.18 15.77 19.40
C PHE A 209 -3.41 14.85 19.45
N THR A 210 -3.23 13.55 19.16
CA THR A 210 -4.29 12.53 19.24
C THR A 210 -4.89 12.46 20.64
N ASP A 211 -4.06 12.44 21.69
CA ASP A 211 -4.51 12.34 23.07
C ASP A 211 -5.26 13.60 23.52
N ALA A 212 -4.80 14.78 23.09
CA ALA A 212 -5.51 16.03 23.31
C ALA A 212 -6.90 16.03 22.63
N MET A 213 -7.01 15.50 21.41
CA MET A 213 -8.29 15.33 20.72
C MET A 213 -9.22 14.37 21.45
N ARG A 214 -8.72 13.20 21.86
CA ARG A 214 -9.48 12.17 22.60
C ARG A 214 -10.03 12.66 23.93
N THR A 215 -9.29 13.54 24.60
CA THR A 215 -9.58 14.04 25.95
C THR A 215 -10.10 15.48 26.01
N CYS A 216 -10.44 16.05 24.84
CA CYS A 216 -11.02 17.39 24.67
C CYS A 216 -10.15 18.55 25.20
N ARG A 217 -8.83 18.53 25.00
CA ARG A 217 -7.89 19.58 25.45
C ARG A 217 -7.74 20.71 24.43
N ALA A 218 -8.85 21.40 24.15
CA ALA A 218 -8.87 22.48 23.16
C ALA A 218 -7.75 23.54 23.29
N PRO A 219 -7.41 24.05 24.51
CA PRO A 219 -6.40 25.11 24.66
C PRO A 219 -5.02 24.73 24.13
N GLU A 220 -4.67 23.45 24.12
CA GLU A 220 -3.34 22.95 23.74
C GLU A 220 -3.26 22.62 22.24
N LEU A 221 -4.38 22.58 21.51
CA LEU A 221 -4.44 22.01 20.17
C LEU A 221 -3.65 22.78 19.12
N ILE A 222 -3.61 24.12 19.19
CA ILE A 222 -2.83 24.94 18.24
C ILE A 222 -1.34 24.65 18.40
N ASP A 223 -0.85 24.66 19.63
CA ASP A 223 0.56 24.38 19.93
C ASP A 223 0.94 22.95 19.52
N LEU A 224 0.10 21.97 19.84
CA LEU A 224 0.33 20.58 19.45
C LEU A 224 0.29 20.40 17.93
N ALA A 225 -0.65 21.03 17.22
CA ALA A 225 -0.70 20.99 15.76
C ALA A 225 0.52 21.66 15.13
N ASN A 226 1.02 22.77 15.69
CA ASN A 226 2.23 23.42 15.21
C ASN A 226 3.46 22.55 15.44
N ARG A 227 3.59 21.88 16.60
CA ARG A 227 4.66 20.89 16.84
C ARG A 227 4.61 19.75 15.83
N VAL A 228 3.43 19.27 15.47
CA VAL A 228 3.28 18.25 14.40
C VAL A 228 3.77 18.81 13.07
N LYS A 229 3.34 20.02 12.67
CA LYS A 229 3.76 20.66 11.42
C LYS A 229 5.28 20.85 11.34
N GLU A 230 5.92 21.23 12.44
CA GLU A 230 7.38 21.37 12.55
C GLU A 230 8.09 20.02 12.45
N ALA A 231 7.66 19.03 13.24
CA ALA A 231 8.25 17.69 13.23
C ALA A 231 8.07 16.99 11.86
N LEU A 232 6.97 17.28 11.16
CA LEU A 232 6.72 16.77 9.83
C LEU A 232 7.70 17.37 8.81
N ARG A 233 7.96 18.68 8.87
CA ARG A 233 8.99 19.33 8.04
C ARG A 233 10.38 18.75 8.32
N GLU A 234 10.71 18.48 9.59
CA GLU A 234 11.99 17.85 9.96
C GLU A 234 12.10 16.44 9.38
N ALA A 235 11.04 15.63 9.51
CA ALA A 235 11.01 14.27 8.99
C ALA A 235 11.10 14.23 7.45
N GLU A 236 10.34 15.07 6.74
CA GLU A 236 10.39 15.18 5.27
C GLU A 236 11.78 15.57 4.74
N ALA A 237 12.56 16.32 5.53
CA ALA A 237 13.91 16.74 5.18
C ALA A 237 14.97 15.66 5.41
N GLN A 238 14.62 14.51 6.00
CA GLN A 238 15.50 13.37 6.20
C GLN A 238 15.02 12.19 5.37
N THR A 239 15.95 11.49 4.72
CA THR A 239 15.64 10.23 4.01
C THR A 239 16.16 9.07 4.85
N ILE A 240 15.30 8.10 5.15
CA ILE A 240 15.73 6.81 5.69
C ILE A 240 16.18 5.96 4.49
N SER A 241 17.45 5.56 4.44
CA SER A 241 18.09 4.91 3.30
C SER A 241 17.34 3.64 2.86
N PHE A 242 16.84 2.87 3.82
CA PHE A 242 16.09 1.64 3.58
C PHE A 242 14.58 1.86 3.42
N LEU A 243 14.07 3.09 3.51
CA LEU A 243 12.67 3.45 3.24
C LEU A 243 12.59 4.69 2.33
N PRO A 244 13.12 4.64 1.10
CA PRO A 244 13.21 5.81 0.23
C PRO A 244 11.85 6.40 -0.19
N LEU A 245 10.77 5.63 -0.07
CA LEU A 245 9.41 6.02 -0.45
C LEU A 245 8.50 6.36 0.75
N LEU A 246 9.08 6.73 1.90
CA LEU A 246 8.30 7.11 3.06
C LEU A 246 7.69 8.53 2.94
N ASN A 247 8.40 9.47 2.32
CA ASN A 247 7.97 10.88 2.22
C ASN A 247 6.58 11.08 1.58
N PRO A 248 6.18 10.36 0.51
CA PRO A 248 4.82 10.42 0.00
C PRO A 248 3.72 10.11 1.04
N LEU A 249 3.99 9.24 2.01
CA LEU A 249 3.05 8.93 3.10
C LEU A 249 2.97 10.11 4.09
N LEU A 250 4.11 10.73 4.41
CA LEU A 250 4.15 11.92 5.27
C LEU A 250 3.41 13.11 4.64
N ALA A 251 3.52 13.27 3.32
CA ALA A 251 2.78 14.29 2.58
C ALA A 251 1.25 14.15 2.75
N LYS A 252 0.73 12.92 2.90
CA LYS A 252 -0.70 12.71 3.19
C LYS A 252 -1.09 13.16 4.60
N VAL A 253 -0.22 12.95 5.59
CA VAL A 253 -0.42 13.47 6.96
C VAL A 253 -0.43 15.00 6.97
N LYS A 254 0.47 15.61 6.20
CA LYS A 254 0.55 17.06 6.02
C LYS A 254 -0.72 17.64 5.39
N GLU A 255 -1.15 17.07 4.26
CA GLU A 255 -2.39 17.44 3.56
C GLU A 255 -3.60 17.42 4.51
N LYS A 256 -3.68 16.41 5.39
CA LYS A 256 -4.75 16.26 6.37
C LYS A 256 -4.80 17.36 7.44
N LEU A 257 -3.65 17.97 7.77
CA LEU A 257 -3.51 19.03 8.78
C LEU A 257 -3.41 20.44 8.18
N GLU A 258 -3.34 20.56 6.86
CA GLU A 258 -3.16 21.81 6.15
C GLU A 258 -4.32 22.79 6.44
N GLY A 259 -3.98 24.03 6.78
CA GLY A 259 -4.97 25.08 7.08
C GLY A 259 -5.82 24.89 8.35
N ARG A 260 -5.62 23.82 9.13
CA ARG A 260 -6.37 23.53 10.36
C ARG A 260 -5.59 23.93 11.61
N PHE A 261 -6.32 24.22 12.69
CA PHE A 261 -5.77 24.55 14.01
C PHE A 261 -4.79 25.73 13.95
N VAL A 262 -5.21 26.80 13.26
CA VAL A 262 -4.40 28.02 13.08
C VAL A 262 -4.96 29.17 13.91
N ASP A 263 -6.28 29.33 13.89
CA ASP A 263 -6.97 30.46 14.51
C ASP A 263 -7.53 30.08 15.89
N PRO A 264 -7.13 30.79 16.98
CA PRO A 264 -7.70 30.61 18.31
C PRO A 264 -9.24 30.72 18.36
N VAL A 265 -9.85 31.54 17.52
CA VAL A 265 -11.31 31.71 17.46
C VAL A 265 -12.00 30.43 16.98
N HIS A 266 -11.36 29.70 16.07
CA HIS A 266 -11.95 28.56 15.37
C HIS A 266 -11.43 27.20 15.84
N VAL A 267 -10.45 27.15 16.76
CA VAL A 267 -9.77 25.90 17.16
C VAL A 267 -10.73 24.81 17.62
N GLN A 268 -11.77 25.14 18.40
CA GLN A 268 -12.77 24.17 18.83
C GLN A 268 -13.70 23.74 17.69
N LEU A 269 -13.99 24.60 16.71
CA LEU A 269 -14.78 24.22 15.54
C LEU A 269 -13.98 23.31 14.60
N ASP A 270 -12.69 23.59 14.41
CA ASP A 270 -11.76 22.69 13.73
C ASP A 270 -11.68 21.33 14.43
N ALA A 271 -11.57 21.33 15.75
CA ALA A 271 -11.56 20.12 16.55
C ALA A 271 -12.89 19.34 16.46
N ALA A 272 -14.04 20.05 16.40
CA ALA A 272 -15.34 19.41 16.23
C ALA A 272 -15.47 18.75 14.85
N ARG A 273 -15.06 19.44 13.78
CA ARG A 273 -15.01 18.90 12.41
C ARG A 273 -14.08 17.71 12.31
N TRP A 274 -12.85 17.83 12.84
CA TRP A 274 -11.91 16.73 12.92
C TRP A 274 -12.51 15.54 13.68
N SER A 275 -13.08 15.77 14.85
CA SER A 275 -13.66 14.69 15.65
C SER A 275 -14.79 13.97 14.92
N ARG A 276 -15.61 14.70 14.17
CA ARG A 276 -16.66 14.12 13.33
C ARG A 276 -16.09 13.26 12.21
N GLU A 277 -15.12 13.77 11.47
CA GLU A 277 -14.45 13.07 10.36
C GLU A 277 -13.86 11.73 10.79
N HIS A 278 -13.37 11.65 12.03
CA HIS A 278 -12.68 10.48 12.57
C HIS A 278 -13.54 9.62 13.51
N GLY A 279 -14.87 9.82 13.49
CA GLY A 279 -15.81 9.01 14.27
C GLY A 279 -15.81 9.25 15.79
N MET A 280 -15.12 10.28 16.28
CA MET A 280 -15.10 10.69 17.69
C MET A 280 -16.35 11.53 18.03
N ILE A 281 -17.53 10.91 17.98
CA ILE A 281 -18.83 11.62 18.02
C ILE A 281 -19.01 12.43 19.31
N GLN A 282 -18.72 11.86 20.48
CA GLN A 282 -18.90 12.57 21.76
C GLN A 282 -17.94 13.76 21.91
N GLN A 283 -16.69 13.60 21.47
CA GLN A 283 -15.70 14.67 21.41
C GLN A 283 -16.18 15.78 20.47
N ALA A 284 -16.71 15.43 19.30
CA ALA A 284 -17.23 16.40 18.34
C ALA A 284 -18.34 17.28 18.94
N TYR A 285 -19.31 16.68 19.63
CA TYR A 285 -20.35 17.42 20.35
C TYR A 285 -19.79 18.32 21.46
N THR A 286 -18.75 17.85 22.16
CA THR A 286 -18.10 18.60 23.24
C THR A 286 -17.36 19.81 22.68
N PHE A 287 -16.51 19.62 21.67
CA PHE A 287 -15.80 20.70 21.00
C PHE A 287 -16.76 21.67 20.33
N LEU A 288 -17.83 21.20 19.70
CA LEU A 288 -18.80 22.07 19.03
C LEU A 288 -19.49 23.02 20.02
N ARG A 289 -19.85 22.52 21.22
CA ARG A 289 -20.39 23.37 22.28
C ARG A 289 -19.39 24.44 22.69
N GLU A 290 -18.15 24.06 22.96
CA GLU A 290 -17.13 25.01 23.39
C GLU A 290 -16.79 26.03 22.29
N GLY A 291 -16.81 25.61 21.02
CA GLY A 291 -16.60 26.49 19.87
C GLY A 291 -17.70 27.55 19.73
N VAL A 292 -18.98 27.17 19.89
CA VAL A 292 -20.07 28.16 19.87
C VAL A 292 -19.94 29.17 21.00
N ILE A 293 -19.51 28.75 22.20
CA ILE A 293 -19.26 29.67 23.32
C ILE A 293 -18.09 30.61 22.99
N THR A 294 -17.00 30.08 22.42
CA THR A 294 -15.83 30.87 22.00
C THR A 294 -16.20 31.90 20.93
N LEU A 295 -16.96 31.52 19.90
CA LEU A 295 -17.46 32.47 18.89
C LEU A 295 -18.29 33.60 19.51
N ALA A 296 -19.21 33.25 20.40
CA ALA A 296 -20.06 34.24 21.09
C ALA A 296 -19.24 35.18 22.00
N ALA A 297 -18.22 34.66 22.68
CA ALA A 297 -17.30 35.48 23.49
C ALA A 297 -16.55 36.50 22.62
N HIS A 298 -15.96 36.06 21.50
CA HIS A 298 -15.27 36.96 20.58
C HIS A 298 -16.19 37.98 19.93
N ALA A 299 -17.40 37.59 19.50
CA ALA A 299 -18.39 38.51 18.92
C ALA A 299 -18.86 39.58 19.91
N THR A 300 -18.79 39.31 21.21
CA THR A 300 -19.23 40.22 22.27
C THR A 300 -18.09 41.00 22.92
N GLY A 301 -16.84 40.65 22.64
CA GLY A 301 -15.64 41.26 23.24
C GLY A 301 -15.37 40.82 24.67
N ILE A 302 -15.94 39.68 25.07
CA ILE A 302 -15.52 38.97 26.27
C ILE A 302 -14.24 38.21 25.94
N ASP A 303 -13.29 38.25 26.86
CA ASP A 303 -12.08 37.44 26.76
C ASP A 303 -12.45 35.95 26.72
N ALA A 304 -12.07 35.28 25.64
CA ALA A 304 -12.37 33.87 25.43
C ALA A 304 -11.55 32.94 26.33
N ASP A 305 -10.56 33.46 27.06
CA ASP A 305 -9.78 32.73 28.06
C ASP A 305 -10.26 32.98 29.50
N ASP A 306 -11.18 33.93 29.73
CA ASP A 306 -11.80 34.18 31.04
C ASP A 306 -12.87 33.11 31.35
N GLU A 307 -12.49 32.11 32.14
CA GLU A 307 -13.35 31.02 32.60
C GLU A 307 -14.64 31.53 33.27
N VAL A 308 -14.53 32.54 34.14
CA VAL A 308 -15.66 33.06 34.90
C VAL A 308 -16.65 33.75 33.97
N ALA A 309 -16.16 34.58 33.04
CA ALA A 309 -17.02 35.27 32.09
C ALA A 309 -17.70 34.28 31.12
N ARG A 310 -16.99 33.26 30.64
CA ARG A 310 -17.57 32.22 29.77
C ARG A 310 -18.69 31.45 30.47
N GLU A 311 -18.44 30.98 31.69
CA GLU A 311 -19.38 30.10 32.41
C GLU A 311 -20.55 30.84 33.04
N GLN A 312 -20.34 32.07 33.50
CA GLN A 312 -21.36 32.83 34.24
C GLN A 312 -22.10 33.85 33.36
N VAL A 313 -21.53 34.24 32.22
CA VAL A 313 -22.13 35.24 31.31
C VAL A 313 -22.50 34.61 29.97
N VAL A 314 -21.53 34.23 29.15
CA VAL A 314 -21.77 33.86 27.73
C VAL A 314 -22.63 32.60 27.61
N GLY A 315 -22.23 31.50 28.27
CA GLY A 315 -22.98 30.24 28.25
C GLY A 315 -24.42 30.36 28.76
N PRO A 316 -24.66 31.04 29.91
CA PRO A 316 -26.00 31.32 30.40
C PRO A 316 -26.85 32.19 29.47
N VAL A 317 -26.26 33.19 28.79
CA VAL A 317 -26.99 34.02 27.80
C VAL A 317 -27.42 33.17 26.60
N LEU A 318 -26.52 32.38 26.02
CA LEU A 318 -26.86 31.45 24.95
C LEU A 318 -27.98 30.48 25.38
N SER A 319 -27.90 29.97 26.61
CA SER A 319 -28.92 29.09 27.18
C SER A 319 -30.27 29.79 27.40
N SER A 320 -30.28 31.08 27.80
CA SER A 320 -31.52 31.83 27.97
C SER A 320 -32.18 32.18 26.64
N MET A 321 -31.39 32.49 25.61
CA MET A 321 -31.90 32.76 24.26
C MET A 321 -32.70 31.60 23.67
N VAL A 322 -32.32 30.35 24.01
CA VAL A 322 -33.08 29.15 23.66
C VAL A 322 -34.41 29.05 24.44
N ARG A 323 -34.44 29.49 25.71
CA ARG A 323 -35.59 29.36 26.62
C ARG A 323 -36.67 30.43 26.44
N PHE A 324 -36.32 31.65 26.00
CA PHE A 324 -37.29 32.76 25.81
C PHE A 324 -38.36 32.49 24.73
N GLY A 325 -38.28 31.38 24.01
CA GLY A 325 -39.32 30.91 23.08
C GLY A 325 -40.23 29.79 23.60
N LYS A 326 -40.07 29.31 24.84
CA LYS A 326 -41.01 28.38 25.49
C LYS A 326 -41.86 29.17 26.49
N VAL A 327 -43.06 29.59 26.10
CA VAL A 327 -44.10 29.97 27.06
C VAL A 327 -44.47 28.69 27.81
N ALA A 328 -43.96 28.54 29.02
CA ALA A 328 -44.50 27.60 30.00
C ALA A 328 -45.31 28.43 30.98
N GLU A 329 -46.61 28.13 31.08
CA GLU A 329 -47.46 28.63 32.15
C GLU A 329 -46.84 28.30 33.52
N PRO A 330 -47.00 29.19 34.51
CA PRO A 330 -46.37 29.01 35.81
C PRO A 330 -47.17 28.00 36.63
N GLU A 331 -46.79 26.72 36.57
CA GLU A 331 -47.17 25.77 37.62
C GLU A 331 -46.10 25.74 38.71
N GLY A 332 -46.40 26.48 39.78
CA GLY A 332 -46.21 26.07 41.17
C GLY A 332 -44.86 25.48 41.59
N GLY A 333 -44.06 26.32 42.26
CA GLY A 333 -43.32 25.87 43.44
C GLY A 333 -41.83 25.56 43.25
N ALA A 334 -41.00 26.59 43.38
CA ALA A 334 -39.98 26.69 44.42
C ALA A 334 -39.11 27.92 44.15
N SER A 335 -39.32 28.94 44.97
CA SER A 335 -38.52 30.16 45.03
C SER A 335 -37.06 29.85 45.35
N GLY A 336 -36.16 30.41 44.56
CA GLY A 336 -34.73 30.49 44.85
C GLY A 336 -34.06 31.43 43.87
N ASN A 337 -34.10 32.74 44.18
CA ASN A 337 -33.29 33.84 43.65
C ASN A 337 -32.56 33.62 42.32
N ARG A 338 -33.06 34.21 41.22
CA ARG A 338 -32.26 34.36 39.98
C ARG A 338 -32.54 35.61 39.15
N ALA A 339 -33.09 36.66 39.78
CA ALA A 339 -33.46 37.90 39.10
C ALA A 339 -32.69 39.15 39.56
N GLU A 340 -31.70 39.05 40.44
CA GLU A 340 -30.99 40.22 40.95
C GLU A 340 -29.47 40.05 40.75
N ASN A 341 -28.87 41.02 40.03
CA ASN A 341 -27.49 41.12 39.55
C ASN A 341 -27.19 40.43 38.20
N ALA A 342 -27.88 40.85 37.12
CA ALA A 342 -27.26 40.78 35.81
C ALA A 342 -26.07 41.75 35.80
N SER A 343 -24.83 41.23 35.79
CA SER A 343 -23.65 42.08 35.64
C SER A 343 -23.79 42.92 34.36
N PRO A 344 -23.24 44.16 34.29
CA PRO A 344 -23.26 44.97 33.07
C PRO A 344 -22.78 44.21 31.83
N ALA A 345 -21.82 43.30 32.00
CA ALA A 345 -21.32 42.41 30.96
C ALA A 345 -22.41 41.46 30.40
N ARG A 346 -23.33 40.97 31.23
CA ARG A 346 -24.42 40.11 30.78
C ARG A 346 -25.43 40.84 29.91
N ALA A 347 -25.77 42.07 30.28
CA ALA A 347 -26.69 42.89 29.48
C ALA A 347 -26.08 43.24 28.11
N ASP A 348 -24.79 43.60 28.06
CA ASP A 348 -24.08 43.89 26.80
C ASP A 348 -24.00 42.67 25.88
N VAL A 349 -23.68 41.49 26.44
CA VAL A 349 -23.66 40.22 25.69
C VAL A 349 -25.04 39.89 25.13
N GLU A 350 -26.10 40.06 25.92
CA GLU A 350 -27.48 39.81 25.49
C GLU A 350 -27.92 40.79 24.39
N GLU A 351 -27.59 42.07 24.52
CA GLU A 351 -27.90 43.09 23.50
C GLU A 351 -27.22 42.80 22.17
N ARG A 352 -25.93 42.44 22.20
CA ARG A 352 -25.14 42.15 20.99
C ARG A 352 -25.54 40.86 20.31
N LEU A 353 -25.94 39.83 21.06
CA LEU A 353 -26.36 38.56 20.49
C LEU A 353 -27.85 38.52 20.10
N ARG A 354 -28.67 39.47 20.56
CA ARG A 354 -30.11 39.54 20.27
C ARG A 354 -30.45 39.49 18.77
N PRO A 355 -29.72 40.15 17.85
CA PRO A 355 -30.00 40.05 16.41
C PRO A 355 -29.89 38.62 15.86
N TYR A 356 -29.14 37.75 16.54
CA TYR A 356 -28.85 36.38 16.12
C TYR A 356 -29.66 35.33 16.91
N GLN A 357 -30.63 35.77 17.72
CA GLN A 357 -31.36 34.92 18.65
C GLN A 357 -32.04 33.73 17.95
N ASP A 358 -32.68 33.95 16.80
CA ASP A 358 -33.38 32.90 16.06
C ASP A 358 -32.41 31.82 15.56
N LEU A 359 -31.27 32.25 15.00
CA LEU A 359 -30.21 31.34 14.55
C LEU A 359 -29.60 30.57 15.72
N ILE A 360 -29.33 31.23 16.85
CA ILE A 360 -28.82 30.57 18.06
C ILE A 360 -29.82 29.52 18.57
N LYS A 361 -31.12 29.88 18.59
CA LYS A 361 -32.20 29.00 19.04
C LYS A 361 -32.35 27.75 18.16
N GLU A 362 -32.16 27.89 16.85
CA GLU A 362 -32.29 26.79 15.88
C GLU A 362 -31.34 25.62 16.19
N GLY A 363 -30.06 25.89 16.46
CA GLY A 363 -29.06 24.84 16.64
C GLY A 363 -28.57 24.62 18.07
N TYR A 364 -28.41 25.67 18.88
CA TYR A 364 -27.76 25.54 20.19
C TYR A 364 -28.57 24.69 21.18
N GLY A 365 -29.91 24.78 21.12
CA GLY A 365 -30.79 23.96 21.95
C GLY A 365 -30.60 22.45 21.67
N ARG A 366 -30.65 22.08 20.38
CA ARG A 366 -30.45 20.69 19.94
C ARG A 366 -29.05 20.19 20.29
N LEU A 367 -28.02 21.01 20.06
CA LEU A 367 -26.63 20.70 20.43
C LEU A 367 -26.51 20.32 21.90
N MET A 368 -27.11 21.12 22.78
CA MET A 368 -27.08 20.88 24.23
C MET A 368 -27.84 19.62 24.62
N ASP A 369 -29.02 19.36 24.03
CA ASP A 369 -29.82 18.18 24.33
C ASP A 369 -29.11 16.88 23.89
N ASP A 370 -28.58 16.85 22.68
CA ASP A 370 -27.85 15.70 22.11
C ASP A 370 -26.54 15.44 22.89
N ARG A 371 -25.75 16.49 23.15
CA ARG A 371 -24.51 16.39 23.95
C ARG A 371 -24.79 15.89 25.35
N ASN A 372 -25.84 16.39 26.00
CA ASN A 372 -26.20 15.95 27.36
C ASN A 372 -26.70 14.50 27.36
N SER A 373 -27.42 14.05 26.32
CA SER A 373 -27.79 12.65 26.17
C SER A 373 -26.54 11.75 26.12
N LEU A 374 -25.55 12.10 25.27
CA LEU A 374 -24.27 11.40 25.17
C LEU A 374 -23.50 11.39 26.50
N ASN A 375 -23.38 12.54 27.16
CA ASN A 375 -22.67 12.67 28.43
C ASN A 375 -23.33 11.88 29.58
N HIS A 376 -24.63 11.62 29.49
CA HIS A 376 -25.37 10.79 30.45
C HIS A 376 -25.66 9.38 29.93
N ALA A 377 -24.94 8.93 28.89
CA ALA A 377 -25.06 7.60 28.28
C ALA A 377 -26.50 7.19 27.94
N GLY A 378 -27.35 8.16 27.55
CA GLY A 378 -28.76 7.90 27.23
C GLY A 378 -29.62 7.43 28.42
N ILE A 379 -29.17 7.55 29.68
CA ILE A 379 -29.95 7.04 30.83
C ILE A 379 -31.22 7.88 31.08
N ARG A 380 -31.22 9.16 30.73
CA ARG A 380 -32.36 10.06 30.97
C ARG A 380 -33.57 9.68 30.09
N LYS A 381 -34.73 9.41 30.72
CA LYS A 381 -35.95 8.93 30.04
C LYS A 381 -36.52 9.91 28.99
N GLY A 382 -36.26 11.22 29.12
CA GLY A 382 -36.83 12.25 28.26
C GLY A 382 -36.01 12.64 27.01
N SER A 383 -34.78 12.15 26.87
CA SER A 383 -33.92 12.43 25.72
C SER A 383 -33.00 11.24 25.46
N ARG A 384 -33.49 10.32 24.63
CA ARG A 384 -32.73 9.16 24.12
C ARG A 384 -32.78 9.12 22.60
N PRO A 385 -32.11 10.07 21.90
CA PRO A 385 -32.02 9.99 20.46
C PRO A 385 -31.34 8.68 20.05
N GLU A 386 -31.79 8.08 18.95
CA GLU A 386 -31.12 6.93 18.35
C GLU A 386 -29.69 7.30 17.91
N ALA A 387 -28.76 6.34 17.95
CA ALA A 387 -27.37 6.57 17.57
C ALA A 387 -27.23 7.20 16.17
N GLU A 388 -28.01 6.72 15.20
CA GLU A 388 -28.01 7.23 13.82
C GLU A 388 -28.48 8.70 13.74
N LYS A 389 -29.42 9.10 14.60
CA LYS A 389 -29.92 10.49 14.68
C LYS A 389 -28.86 11.43 15.27
N LEU A 390 -28.03 10.96 16.20
CA LEU A 390 -26.90 11.72 16.74
C LEU A 390 -25.80 11.90 15.68
N ILE A 391 -25.44 10.83 14.97
CA ILE A 391 -24.40 10.89 13.93
C ILE A 391 -24.83 11.82 12.78
N ARG A 392 -26.04 11.65 12.24
CA ARG A 392 -26.55 12.54 11.18
C ARG A 392 -26.83 13.95 11.68
N GLY A 393 -27.35 14.09 12.90
CA GLY A 393 -27.64 15.37 13.52
C GLY A 393 -26.39 16.23 13.69
N LEU A 394 -25.26 15.62 13.98
CA LEU A 394 -23.98 16.31 14.12
C LEU A 394 -23.53 17.03 12.84
N GLU A 395 -23.77 16.47 11.65
CA GLU A 395 -23.49 17.16 10.36
C GLU A 395 -24.32 18.43 10.20
N HIS A 396 -25.60 18.37 10.59
CA HIS A 396 -26.47 19.54 10.54
C HIS A 396 -26.02 20.60 11.55
N LEU A 397 -25.58 20.18 12.74
CA LEU A 397 -25.06 21.08 13.76
C LEU A 397 -23.72 21.72 13.37
N LEU A 398 -22.83 20.98 12.70
CA LEU A 398 -21.59 21.54 12.17
C LEU A 398 -21.86 22.55 11.05
N THR A 399 -22.82 22.25 10.18
CA THR A 399 -23.27 23.19 9.13
C THR A 399 -23.87 24.45 9.74
N TRP A 400 -24.75 24.29 10.72
CA TRP A 400 -25.34 25.40 11.48
C TRP A 400 -24.27 26.25 12.17
N ALA A 401 -23.28 25.63 12.82
CA ALA A 401 -22.21 26.35 13.49
C ALA A 401 -21.35 27.14 12.49
N LYS A 402 -21.13 26.61 11.28
CA LYS A 402 -20.49 27.36 10.19
C LYS A 402 -21.32 28.58 9.77
N THR A 403 -22.64 28.44 9.63
CA THR A 403 -23.52 29.59 9.34
C THR A 403 -23.50 30.63 10.46
N LEU A 404 -23.49 30.18 11.72
CA LEU A 404 -23.36 31.07 12.89
C LEU A 404 -22.02 31.82 12.86
N ASP A 405 -20.93 31.13 12.58
CA ASP A 405 -19.59 31.69 12.43
C ASP A 405 -19.54 32.78 11.35
N GLU A 406 -19.98 32.46 10.13
CA GLU A 406 -20.05 33.41 9.00
C GLU A 406 -20.93 34.63 9.33
N THR A 407 -21.99 34.44 10.11
CA THR A 407 -22.90 35.51 10.52
C THR A 407 -22.31 36.40 11.62
N LEU A 408 -21.50 35.85 12.52
CA LEU A 408 -20.84 36.57 13.61
C LEU A 408 -19.49 37.18 13.19
N ALA A 409 -18.89 36.75 12.08
CA ALA A 409 -17.60 37.23 11.60
C ALA A 409 -17.47 38.77 11.55
N PRO A 410 -18.47 39.56 11.10
CA PRO A 410 -18.38 41.02 11.13
C PRO A 410 -18.26 41.60 12.54
N GLU A 411 -18.93 41.00 13.53
CA GLU A 411 -18.85 41.42 14.93
C GLU A 411 -17.51 41.05 15.55
N ILE A 412 -17.01 39.84 15.26
CA ILE A 412 -15.68 39.39 15.68
C ILE A 412 -14.59 40.33 15.13
N GLU A 413 -14.66 40.70 13.85
CA GLU A 413 -13.75 41.67 13.26
C GLU A 413 -13.85 43.06 13.90
N ARG A 414 -15.09 43.54 14.14
CA ARG A 414 -15.35 44.85 14.75
C ARG A 414 -14.76 44.96 16.15
N VAL A 415 -14.91 43.90 16.95
CA VAL A 415 -14.36 43.80 18.30
C VAL A 415 -12.83 43.67 18.26
N GLY A 416 -12.29 42.81 17.38
CA GLY A 416 -10.84 42.65 17.20
C GLY A 416 -10.14 43.95 16.84
N ARG A 417 -10.74 44.79 15.99
CA ARG A 417 -10.21 46.14 15.66
C ARG A 417 -10.27 47.14 16.83
N ARG A 418 -11.14 46.94 17.82
CA ARG A 418 -11.23 47.77 19.03
C ARG A 418 -10.26 47.31 20.14
N GLY A 419 -9.80 46.05 20.11
CA GLY A 419 -8.91 45.44 21.10
C GLY A 419 -7.41 45.63 20.85
N SER A 420 -6.98 46.05 19.66
CA SER A 420 -5.56 46.32 19.38
C SER A 420 -5.12 47.67 19.96
N PRO A 421 -4.13 47.73 20.88
CA PRO A 421 -3.49 48.98 21.24
C PRO A 421 -2.83 49.56 19.98
N LYS A 422 -3.19 50.79 19.62
CA LYS A 422 -2.38 51.57 18.67
C LYS A 422 -1.01 51.81 19.30
N THR A 423 -0.01 51.04 18.90
CA THR A 423 1.39 51.46 19.05
C THR A 423 1.57 52.73 18.20
N PRO A 424 2.05 53.86 18.75
CA PRO A 424 2.25 55.06 17.95
C PRO A 424 3.32 54.79 16.89
N ALA A 425 3.04 55.20 15.66
CA ALA A 425 4.00 55.20 14.57
C ALA A 425 5.24 56.02 14.97
N ALA A 426 6.42 55.39 14.91
CA ALA A 426 7.67 56.11 14.89
C ALA A 426 7.88 56.70 13.50
N GLU A 427 8.05 58.01 13.42
CA GLU A 427 8.52 58.73 12.24
C GLU A 427 9.92 58.24 11.83
N PRO A 428 10.24 58.16 10.52
CA PRO A 428 11.58 57.84 10.08
C PRO A 428 12.39 59.14 9.95
N ASP A 429 13.22 59.44 10.94
CA ASP A 429 14.28 60.44 10.83
C ASP A 429 15.60 59.79 10.36
N GLY A 430 16.16 60.35 9.29
CA GLY A 430 17.61 60.51 9.13
C GLY A 430 18.42 59.41 8.44
N GLU A 431 18.62 59.55 7.13
CA GLU A 431 19.91 59.23 6.49
C GLU A 431 21.05 60.05 7.15
N PRO A 432 22.29 59.53 7.25
CA PRO A 432 23.24 59.78 6.15
C PRO A 432 24.34 58.71 5.88
N THR A 433 24.62 58.55 4.59
CA THR A 433 25.94 58.46 3.90
C THR A 433 26.91 57.30 4.19
N GLY A 434 27.38 56.64 3.12
CA GLY A 434 28.61 55.82 3.18
C GLY A 434 28.87 54.86 2.01
N ALA A 435 29.24 55.42 0.86
CA ALA A 435 29.71 54.82 -0.40
C ALA A 435 30.51 53.48 -0.38
N SER A 436 30.23 52.64 -1.38
CA SER A 436 31.17 52.00 -2.36
C SER A 436 30.51 50.72 -2.88
N GLY A 437 30.26 50.45 -4.17
CA GLY A 437 30.87 50.91 -5.39
C GLY A 437 31.29 49.69 -6.22
N ARG A 438 30.49 49.28 -7.23
CA ARG A 438 30.95 48.73 -8.52
C ARG A 438 29.78 48.43 -9.47
N LYS A 439 30.01 48.78 -10.74
CA LYS A 439 29.08 48.84 -11.87
C LYS A 439 29.24 47.62 -12.79
N HIS A 440 28.08 47.14 -13.30
CA HIS A 440 27.76 46.62 -14.65
C HIS A 440 28.41 45.32 -15.20
N PRO A 441 27.84 44.67 -16.26
CA PRO A 441 26.49 44.79 -16.84
C PRO A 441 25.76 43.44 -17.11
N ALA A 442 24.54 43.60 -17.62
CA ALA A 442 23.54 42.63 -18.08
C ALA A 442 24.00 41.52 -19.04
N SER A 443 23.36 40.34 -18.92
CA SER A 443 22.62 39.64 -20.00
C SER A 443 22.27 38.22 -19.55
N SER A 444 21.00 37.84 -19.59
CA SER A 444 20.55 36.44 -19.54
C SER A 444 19.20 36.33 -20.26
N PRO A 445 19.03 35.37 -21.19
CA PRO A 445 17.80 35.16 -21.91
C PRO A 445 16.83 34.29 -21.11
N GLU A 446 15.55 34.46 -21.43
CA GLU A 446 14.38 33.68 -20.97
C GLU A 446 14.54 32.18 -21.25
N PRO A 447 13.94 31.28 -20.44
CA PRO A 447 13.64 29.93 -20.85
C PRO A 447 12.19 29.78 -21.32
N GLU A 448 12.05 29.18 -22.50
CA GLU A 448 10.81 28.82 -23.18
C GLU A 448 9.94 27.87 -22.35
N GLY A 449 8.62 28.10 -22.42
CA GLY A 449 7.60 27.21 -21.85
C GLY A 449 7.33 25.96 -22.72
N PRO A 450 6.70 24.92 -22.15
CA PRO A 450 6.43 23.68 -22.86
C PRO A 450 5.20 23.80 -23.78
N PRO A 451 5.16 23.13 -24.95
CA PRO A 451 3.99 23.15 -25.80
C PRO A 451 2.95 22.09 -25.39
N ALA A 452 1.74 22.36 -25.89
CA ALA A 452 0.46 21.83 -25.50
C ALA A 452 0.18 20.37 -25.90
N SER A 453 -0.75 19.81 -25.12
CA SER A 453 -1.52 18.59 -25.28
C SER A 453 -2.06 18.32 -26.69
N MET A 454 -1.91 17.09 -27.18
CA MET A 454 -2.75 16.52 -28.24
C MET A 454 -3.69 15.46 -27.64
N THR A 455 -4.97 15.80 -27.67
CA THR A 455 -6.12 14.92 -27.46
C THR A 455 -6.32 14.02 -28.69
N GLY A 456 -6.23 12.69 -28.51
CA GLY A 456 -6.62 11.72 -29.51
C GLY A 456 -7.86 10.94 -29.04
N GLU A 457 -9.01 11.21 -29.66
CA GLU A 457 -10.20 10.36 -29.57
C GLU A 457 -10.01 9.03 -30.34
N PRO A 458 -10.68 7.94 -29.92
CA PRO A 458 -10.57 6.63 -30.56
C PRO A 458 -11.44 6.51 -31.81
N ALA A 459 -10.92 5.80 -32.82
CA ALA A 459 -11.62 5.46 -34.06
C ALA A 459 -12.70 4.36 -33.85
N PRO A 460 -13.79 4.33 -34.67
CA PRO A 460 -14.93 3.43 -34.50
C PRO A 460 -14.65 1.99 -34.99
N PRO A 461 -15.41 0.98 -34.50
CA PRO A 461 -15.22 -0.41 -34.89
C PRO A 461 -15.72 -0.68 -36.31
N GLY A 462 -14.82 -1.16 -37.18
CA GLY A 462 -15.13 -1.64 -38.52
C GLY A 462 -15.94 -2.94 -38.50
N ARG A 463 -16.92 -3.03 -39.40
CA ARG A 463 -17.80 -4.19 -39.66
C ARG A 463 -17.01 -5.49 -39.91
N PRO A 464 -17.59 -6.67 -39.56
CA PRO A 464 -17.01 -7.96 -39.94
C PRO A 464 -17.09 -8.17 -41.46
N PRO A 465 -16.06 -8.74 -42.11
CA PRO A 465 -16.17 -9.15 -43.50
C PRO A 465 -17.06 -10.38 -43.65
N ALA A 466 -17.75 -10.42 -44.78
CA ALA A 466 -18.75 -11.39 -45.19
C ALA A 466 -18.21 -12.83 -45.28
N SER A 467 -19.09 -13.78 -44.99
CA SER A 467 -18.94 -15.21 -45.27
C SER A 467 -18.57 -15.44 -46.75
N PRO A 468 -17.61 -16.33 -47.06
CA PRO A 468 -17.51 -16.90 -48.40
C PRO A 468 -18.46 -18.10 -48.48
N GLU A 469 -19.60 -17.90 -49.15
CA GLU A 469 -20.34 -19.00 -49.76
C GLU A 469 -19.49 -19.63 -50.88
N GLY A 470 -19.49 -20.96 -50.93
CA GLY A 470 -19.23 -21.72 -52.16
C GLY A 470 -17.92 -22.52 -52.24
N ARG A 471 -17.85 -23.66 -51.55
CA ARG A 471 -17.19 -24.88 -52.08
C ARG A 471 -17.97 -26.13 -51.61
N PRO A 472 -18.14 -27.14 -52.47
CA PRO A 472 -19.06 -28.25 -52.21
C PRO A 472 -18.52 -29.14 -51.09
N ALA A 473 -19.45 -29.67 -50.28
CA ALA A 473 -19.17 -30.77 -49.38
C ALA A 473 -18.71 -31.98 -50.20
N ALA A 474 -17.44 -32.37 -50.05
CA ALA A 474 -16.92 -33.62 -50.59
C ALA A 474 -17.01 -34.70 -49.49
N SER A 475 -17.94 -35.61 -49.71
CA SER A 475 -18.00 -36.95 -49.11
C SER A 475 -16.70 -37.73 -49.35
N GLY A 476 -16.41 -38.69 -48.47
CA GLY A 476 -15.09 -39.31 -48.32
C GLY A 476 -14.56 -40.11 -49.50
N GLU A 477 -13.24 -40.22 -49.57
CA GLU A 477 -12.45 -41.47 -49.58
C GLU A 477 -10.95 -41.14 -49.68
N CYS A 478 -10.13 -41.91 -48.95
CA CYS A 478 -8.66 -42.03 -48.96
C CYS A 478 -7.82 -41.06 -49.83
N GLY A 479 -7.52 -39.88 -49.29
CA GLY A 479 -6.32 -39.10 -49.63
C GLY A 479 -5.49 -38.94 -48.35
N GLY A 480 -4.23 -39.38 -48.37
CA GLY A 480 -3.39 -39.33 -47.17
C GLY A 480 -3.15 -37.89 -46.70
N ARG A 481 -3.16 -37.66 -45.38
CA ARG A 481 -3.08 -36.32 -44.79
C ARG A 481 -1.66 -35.77 -44.86
N GLN A 482 -1.55 -34.45 -44.95
CA GLN A 482 -0.25 -33.77 -44.95
C GLN A 482 0.13 -33.29 -43.54
N LEU A 483 1.43 -33.27 -43.26
CA LEU A 483 2.02 -32.56 -42.13
C LEU A 483 2.94 -31.46 -42.66
N LEU A 484 2.52 -30.20 -42.47
CA LEU A 484 3.36 -29.03 -42.67
C LEU A 484 4.24 -28.84 -41.44
N ILE A 485 5.53 -28.57 -41.64
CA ILE A 485 6.52 -28.57 -40.57
C ILE A 485 7.10 -27.17 -40.40
N VAL A 486 6.80 -26.55 -39.26
CA VAL A 486 7.26 -25.22 -38.85
C VAL A 486 8.00 -25.36 -37.51
N MET A 487 9.27 -25.76 -37.60
CA MET A 487 10.17 -25.93 -36.45
C MET A 487 11.61 -25.61 -36.85
N SER A 488 12.44 -25.22 -35.89
CA SER A 488 13.83 -24.79 -36.18
C SER A 488 14.81 -25.94 -36.46
N HIS A 489 14.40 -27.20 -36.28
CA HIS A 489 15.22 -28.38 -36.52
C HIS A 489 14.46 -29.40 -37.39
N ALA A 490 15.18 -30.34 -38.00
CA ALA A 490 14.55 -31.41 -38.77
C ALA A 490 13.73 -32.34 -37.86
N LEU A 491 12.64 -32.89 -38.41
CA LEU A 491 11.85 -33.93 -37.75
C LEU A 491 12.73 -35.11 -37.33
N LEU A 492 12.56 -35.54 -36.09
CA LEU A 492 13.18 -36.76 -35.57
C LEU A 492 12.49 -38.01 -36.15
N PRO A 493 13.20 -39.14 -36.31
CA PRO A 493 12.60 -40.39 -36.80
C PRO A 493 11.36 -40.82 -36.01
N GLU A 494 11.36 -40.64 -34.70
CA GLU A 494 10.26 -40.98 -33.81
C GLU A 494 9.03 -40.09 -34.02
N GLN A 495 9.26 -38.81 -34.33
CA GLN A 495 8.19 -37.87 -34.67
C GLN A 495 7.55 -38.23 -36.01
N LYS A 496 8.35 -38.58 -37.01
CA LYS A 496 7.85 -39.02 -38.31
C LYS A 496 6.97 -40.27 -38.17
N ARG A 497 7.44 -41.24 -37.38
CA ARG A 497 6.71 -42.49 -37.11
C ARG A 497 5.37 -42.24 -36.41
N GLU A 498 5.32 -41.38 -35.39
CA GLU A 498 4.04 -41.06 -34.73
C GLU A 498 3.06 -40.34 -35.68
N ALA A 499 3.56 -39.41 -36.51
CA ALA A 499 2.72 -38.71 -37.49
C ALA A 499 2.07 -39.69 -38.49
N GLU A 500 2.82 -40.68 -38.96
CA GLU A 500 2.33 -41.75 -39.85
C GLU A 500 1.32 -42.65 -39.11
N GLU A 501 1.69 -43.22 -37.96
CA GLU A 501 0.90 -44.24 -37.26
C GLU A 501 -0.36 -43.68 -36.58
N ARG A 502 -0.28 -42.50 -35.95
CA ARG A 502 -1.37 -41.95 -35.11
C ARG A 502 -2.22 -40.92 -35.84
N PHE A 503 -1.62 -40.15 -36.74
CA PHE A 503 -2.29 -39.04 -37.41
C PHE A 503 -2.61 -39.34 -38.89
N GLY A 504 -2.18 -40.50 -39.40
CA GLY A 504 -2.43 -40.92 -40.78
C GLY A 504 -1.76 -40.02 -41.81
N VAL A 505 -0.64 -39.39 -41.43
CA VAL A 505 0.12 -38.50 -42.31
C VAL A 505 0.91 -39.35 -43.31
N THR A 506 0.76 -39.05 -44.60
CA THR A 506 1.51 -39.73 -45.68
C THR A 506 2.51 -38.79 -46.35
N THR A 507 2.33 -37.48 -46.19
CA THR A 507 3.11 -36.45 -46.88
C THR A 507 3.67 -35.47 -45.86
N PHE A 508 4.99 -35.27 -45.88
CA PHE A 508 5.68 -34.32 -45.01
C PHE A 508 6.18 -33.16 -45.84
N VAL A 509 5.79 -31.93 -45.47
CA VAL A 509 6.16 -30.74 -46.23
C VAL A 509 6.92 -29.79 -45.33
N GLN A 510 8.19 -29.61 -45.69
CA GLN A 510 9.14 -28.74 -44.99
C GLN A 510 8.95 -27.29 -45.41
N LEU A 511 9.33 -26.37 -44.54
CA LEU A 511 9.49 -24.97 -44.92
C LEU A 511 10.55 -24.85 -46.03
N PRO A 512 10.32 -24.00 -47.05
CA PRO A 512 11.35 -23.50 -47.95
C PRO A 512 12.54 -22.94 -47.17
N GLU A 513 13.76 -23.05 -47.71
CA GLU A 513 15.00 -22.70 -46.99
C GLU A 513 15.02 -21.25 -46.44
N ASP A 514 14.47 -20.30 -47.20
CA ASP A 514 14.36 -18.89 -46.81
C ASP A 514 13.38 -18.69 -45.64
N LEU A 515 12.24 -19.40 -45.65
CA LEU A 515 11.27 -19.35 -44.56
C LEU A 515 11.75 -20.13 -43.32
N GLN A 516 12.49 -21.22 -43.52
CA GLN A 516 13.13 -21.99 -42.45
C GLN A 516 14.15 -21.15 -41.71
N ALA A 517 14.99 -20.39 -42.44
CA ALA A 517 15.95 -19.45 -41.86
C ALA A 517 15.22 -18.35 -41.07
N ARG A 518 14.10 -17.86 -41.60
CA ARG A 518 13.28 -16.82 -40.96
C ARG A 518 12.60 -17.28 -39.68
N TRP A 519 12.12 -18.53 -39.63
CA TRP A 519 11.54 -19.13 -38.44
C TRP A 519 12.60 -19.44 -37.37
N SER A 520 13.80 -19.85 -37.80
CA SER A 520 14.89 -20.23 -36.89
C SER A 520 15.60 -19.03 -36.26
N ASN A 521 15.50 -17.85 -36.88
CA ASN A 521 16.17 -16.61 -36.45
C ASN A 521 15.17 -15.46 -36.30
N VAL A 522 14.14 -15.65 -35.46
CA VAL A 522 13.21 -14.56 -35.12
C VAL A 522 13.99 -13.45 -34.41
N ASP A 523 13.92 -12.24 -34.96
CA ASP A 523 14.66 -11.07 -34.44
C ASP A 523 14.07 -10.62 -33.08
N PRO A 524 14.87 -10.66 -32.00
CA PRO A 524 14.40 -10.31 -30.65
C PRO A 524 14.12 -8.82 -30.46
N GLU A 525 14.59 -7.94 -31.34
CA GLU A 525 14.42 -6.48 -31.23
C GLU A 525 13.08 -5.98 -31.84
N LEU A 526 12.33 -6.87 -32.50
CA LEU A 526 11.05 -6.52 -33.12
C LEU A 526 9.94 -6.39 -32.06
N SER A 527 9.33 -5.20 -31.99
CA SER A 527 8.17 -4.94 -31.13
C SER A 527 6.88 -5.65 -31.60
N ARG A 528 6.83 -6.06 -32.87
CA ARG A 528 5.71 -6.80 -33.48
C ARG A 528 6.21 -7.83 -34.49
N LEU A 529 5.65 -9.04 -34.42
CA LEU A 529 6.08 -10.17 -35.26
C LEU A 529 5.19 -10.41 -36.50
N ASP A 530 4.11 -9.67 -36.68
CA ASP A 530 3.13 -9.99 -37.72
C ASP A 530 3.65 -9.82 -39.16
N ASP A 531 4.41 -8.77 -39.45
CA ASP A 531 5.09 -8.61 -40.75
C ASP A 531 6.24 -9.62 -40.94
N TRP A 532 6.90 -10.00 -39.84
CA TRP A 532 7.95 -11.01 -39.85
C TRP A 532 7.41 -12.41 -40.18
N LEU A 533 6.24 -12.75 -39.67
CA LEU A 533 5.67 -14.09 -39.81
C LEU A 533 4.71 -14.23 -41.00
N ARG A 534 4.30 -13.12 -41.62
CA ARG A 534 3.32 -13.12 -42.71
C ARG A 534 3.68 -14.06 -43.86
N PRO A 535 4.92 -14.11 -44.39
CA PRO A 535 5.28 -15.06 -45.44
C PRO A 535 5.19 -16.53 -45.03
N ILE A 536 5.44 -16.85 -43.75
CA ILE A 536 5.27 -18.22 -43.23
C ILE A 536 3.78 -18.56 -43.15
N ALA A 537 2.95 -17.61 -42.72
CA ALA A 537 1.49 -17.80 -42.73
C ALA A 537 0.93 -17.96 -44.15
N VAL A 538 1.37 -17.14 -45.11
CA VAL A 538 0.96 -17.26 -46.52
C VAL A 538 1.36 -18.61 -47.09
N TRP A 539 2.61 -19.03 -46.90
CA TRP A 539 3.06 -20.35 -47.33
C TRP A 539 2.19 -21.47 -46.74
N MET A 540 1.90 -21.41 -45.44
CA MET A 540 1.06 -22.39 -44.76
C MET A 540 -0.38 -22.39 -45.29
N GLU A 541 -0.95 -21.21 -45.55
CA GLU A 541 -2.30 -21.01 -46.10
C GLU A 541 -2.43 -21.48 -47.56
N GLU A 542 -1.37 -21.34 -48.36
CA GLU A 542 -1.33 -21.76 -49.77
C GLU A 542 -0.99 -23.25 -49.94
N THR A 543 -0.21 -23.81 -49.01
CA THR A 543 0.30 -25.19 -49.10
C THR A 543 -0.61 -26.21 -48.40
N GLY A 544 -1.33 -25.79 -47.35
CA GLY A 544 -2.16 -26.68 -46.55
C GLY A 544 -3.63 -26.69 -46.99
N HIS A 545 -4.30 -27.83 -46.78
CA HIS A 545 -5.74 -27.99 -47.02
C HIS A 545 -6.50 -28.16 -45.69
N PRO A 546 -7.79 -27.77 -45.62
CA PRO A 546 -8.58 -27.94 -44.41
C PRO A 546 -8.52 -29.39 -43.86
N GLY A 547 -8.14 -29.53 -42.59
CA GLY A 547 -7.94 -30.82 -41.93
C GLY A 547 -6.51 -31.37 -41.94
N ASP A 548 -5.59 -30.77 -42.70
CA ASP A 548 -4.17 -31.10 -42.63
C ASP A 548 -3.55 -30.67 -41.30
N TYR A 549 -2.50 -31.37 -40.87
CA TYR A 549 -1.77 -31.04 -39.66
C TYR A 549 -0.66 -30.03 -39.95
N VAL A 550 -0.44 -29.12 -39.00
CA VAL A 550 0.74 -28.26 -39.01
C VAL A 550 1.47 -28.35 -37.68
N LEU A 551 2.72 -28.79 -37.72
CA LEU A 551 3.60 -28.85 -36.56
C LEU A 551 4.24 -27.48 -36.36
N ILE A 552 3.83 -26.75 -35.32
CA ILE A 552 4.36 -25.41 -35.02
C ILE A 552 5.09 -25.47 -33.68
N GLN A 553 6.39 -25.19 -33.68
CA GLN A 553 7.20 -25.19 -32.46
C GLN A 553 8.41 -24.24 -32.59
N GLY A 554 8.51 -23.25 -31.70
CA GLY A 554 9.56 -22.23 -31.74
C GLY A 554 9.38 -21.16 -30.66
N GLU A 555 9.73 -19.91 -30.98
CA GLU A 555 9.51 -18.75 -30.12
C GLU A 555 8.02 -18.60 -29.76
N TYR A 556 7.72 -18.21 -28.51
CA TYR A 556 6.37 -18.24 -27.95
C TYR A 556 5.40 -17.29 -28.66
N GLY A 557 5.80 -16.03 -28.88
CA GLY A 557 4.98 -15.03 -29.57
C GLY A 557 4.68 -15.44 -31.01
N ALA A 558 5.68 -15.93 -31.73
CA ALA A 558 5.55 -16.41 -33.10
C ALA A 558 4.65 -17.64 -33.21
N THR A 559 4.80 -18.58 -32.27
CA THR A 559 4.01 -19.80 -32.20
C THR A 559 2.53 -19.49 -31.99
N VAL A 560 2.19 -18.65 -31.00
CA VAL A 560 0.80 -18.28 -30.71
C VAL A 560 0.14 -17.62 -31.92
N TRP A 561 0.86 -16.69 -32.56
CA TRP A 561 0.35 -15.96 -33.72
C TRP A 561 0.09 -16.90 -34.91
N LEU A 562 1.03 -17.81 -35.19
CA LEU A 562 0.91 -18.73 -36.33
C LEU A 562 -0.12 -19.84 -36.09
N VAL A 563 -0.27 -20.33 -34.86
CA VAL A 563 -1.34 -21.26 -34.46
C VAL A 563 -2.72 -20.64 -34.70
N ALA A 564 -2.90 -19.35 -34.37
CA ALA A 564 -4.14 -18.65 -34.64
C ALA A 564 -4.43 -18.55 -36.15
N ARG A 565 -3.39 -18.36 -36.98
CA ARG A 565 -3.53 -18.37 -38.44
C ARG A 565 -3.82 -19.75 -39.02
N ALA A 566 -3.13 -20.78 -38.56
CA ALA A 566 -3.38 -22.17 -38.96
C ALA A 566 -4.85 -22.55 -38.78
N ARG A 567 -5.44 -22.18 -37.64
CA ARG A 567 -6.86 -22.44 -37.36
C ARG A 567 -7.80 -21.71 -38.32
N ARG A 568 -7.52 -20.43 -38.63
CA ARG A 568 -8.32 -19.66 -39.58
C ARG A 568 -8.26 -20.25 -40.99
N ALA A 569 -7.14 -20.88 -41.33
CA ALA A 569 -6.95 -21.61 -42.59
C ALA A 569 -7.59 -23.01 -42.59
N GLY A 570 -8.22 -23.45 -41.48
CA GLY A 570 -8.81 -24.78 -41.34
C GLY A 570 -7.79 -25.90 -41.07
N LEU A 571 -6.54 -25.55 -40.77
CA LEU A 571 -5.48 -26.50 -40.41
C LEU A 571 -5.55 -26.88 -38.93
N VAL A 572 -4.97 -28.04 -38.61
CA VAL A 572 -4.94 -28.61 -37.27
C VAL A 572 -3.54 -28.47 -36.66
N PRO A 573 -3.29 -27.41 -35.85
CA PRO A 573 -1.98 -27.18 -35.28
C PRO A 573 -1.65 -28.18 -34.16
N ILE A 574 -0.47 -28.78 -34.25
CA ILE A 574 0.10 -29.71 -33.26
C ILE A 574 1.49 -29.25 -32.81
N TYR A 575 1.94 -29.73 -31.65
CA TYR A 575 3.30 -29.54 -31.13
C TYR A 575 3.86 -30.84 -30.55
N ALA A 576 5.19 -30.99 -30.58
CA ALA A 576 5.86 -32.14 -30.00
C ALA A 576 6.13 -31.91 -28.51
N THR A 577 5.87 -32.94 -27.71
CA THR A 577 6.28 -32.97 -26.29
C THR A 577 7.48 -33.87 -26.12
N THR A 578 8.49 -33.37 -25.44
CA THR A 578 9.71 -34.12 -25.14
C THR A 578 9.84 -34.38 -23.65
N ARG A 579 10.40 -35.54 -23.29
CA ARG A 579 10.86 -35.84 -21.95
C ARG A 579 12.34 -35.46 -21.88
N ARG A 580 12.70 -34.69 -20.86
CA ARG A 580 14.09 -34.35 -20.58
C ARG A 580 14.70 -35.42 -19.68
N GLU A 581 15.74 -36.07 -20.16
CA GLU A 581 16.63 -36.93 -19.36
C GLU A 581 17.93 -36.16 -19.14
N VAL A 582 18.42 -36.16 -17.91
CA VAL A 582 19.70 -35.52 -17.56
C VAL A 582 20.66 -36.63 -17.17
N ARG A 583 21.82 -36.69 -17.82
CA ARG A 583 22.93 -37.58 -17.46
C ARG A 583 24.10 -36.74 -17.03
N GLU A 584 24.58 -36.97 -15.82
CA GLU A 584 25.79 -36.33 -15.33
C GLU A 584 26.95 -37.30 -15.43
N ARG A 585 28.04 -36.86 -16.05
CA ARG A 585 29.31 -37.57 -16.08
C ARG A 585 30.35 -36.73 -15.37
N ARG A 586 31.05 -37.32 -14.40
CA ARG A 586 32.23 -36.72 -13.79
C ARG A 586 33.44 -37.03 -14.64
N GLU A 587 34.12 -36.00 -15.11
CA GLU A 587 35.38 -36.13 -15.83
C GLU A 587 36.56 -36.30 -14.86
N PRO A 588 37.69 -36.88 -15.30
CA PRO A 588 38.85 -37.12 -14.44
C PRO A 588 39.49 -35.87 -13.83
N ASP A 589 39.21 -34.68 -14.38
CA ASP A 589 39.66 -33.39 -13.88
C ASP A 589 38.77 -32.79 -12.77
N GLY A 590 37.71 -33.51 -12.39
CA GLY A 590 36.75 -33.07 -11.38
C GLY A 590 35.59 -32.25 -11.92
N SER A 591 35.54 -31.95 -13.23
CA SER A 591 34.40 -31.27 -13.85
C SER A 591 33.20 -32.21 -14.00
N VAL A 592 31.98 -31.66 -13.90
CA VAL A 592 30.72 -32.40 -14.10
C VAL A 592 30.12 -31.98 -15.44
N VAL A 593 30.12 -32.90 -16.42
CA VAL A 593 29.47 -32.70 -17.71
C VAL A 593 28.02 -33.15 -17.59
N THR A 594 27.10 -32.22 -17.78
CA THR A 594 25.66 -32.48 -17.79
C THR A 594 25.17 -32.64 -19.23
N GLU A 595 24.90 -33.86 -19.65
CA GLU A 595 24.28 -34.17 -20.95
C GLU A 595 22.75 -34.11 -20.81
N ARG A 596 22.10 -33.21 -21.55
CA ARG A 596 20.64 -33.07 -21.58
C ARG A 596 20.10 -33.76 -22.83
N ILE A 597 19.43 -34.88 -22.65
CA ILE A 597 18.84 -35.68 -23.74
C ILE A 597 17.34 -35.36 -23.79
N PHE A 598 16.85 -34.90 -24.95
CA PHE A 598 15.43 -34.67 -25.19
C PHE A 598 14.88 -35.81 -26.04
N ARG A 599 13.99 -36.61 -25.47
CA ARG A 599 13.31 -37.70 -26.20
C ARG A 599 11.89 -37.30 -26.55
N HIS A 600 11.49 -37.47 -27.80
CA HIS A 600 10.09 -37.30 -28.21
C HIS A 600 9.17 -38.26 -27.44
N VAL A 601 8.07 -37.75 -26.90
CA VAL A 601 7.06 -38.52 -26.15
C VAL A 601 5.80 -38.68 -26.98
N ARG A 602 5.21 -37.57 -27.42
CA ARG A 602 4.03 -37.55 -28.28
C ARG A 602 3.76 -36.18 -28.89
N PHE A 603 2.96 -36.13 -29.95
CA PHE A 603 2.30 -34.91 -30.40
C PHE A 603 1.03 -34.62 -29.59
N ARG A 604 0.79 -33.33 -29.36
CA ARG A 604 -0.44 -32.79 -28.77
C ARG A 604 -1.05 -31.74 -29.70
N LEU A 605 -2.36 -31.60 -29.63
CA LEU A 605 -3.07 -30.50 -30.28
C LEU A 605 -2.88 -29.23 -29.46
N TYR A 606 -2.75 -28.09 -30.12
CA TYR A 606 -2.93 -26.82 -29.42
C TYR A 606 -4.39 -26.69 -28.96
N PRO A 607 -4.66 -26.30 -27.69
CA PRO A 607 -6.01 -26.21 -27.13
C PRO A 607 -6.82 -25.09 -27.78
N LYS A 608 -8.11 -25.32 -28.08
CA LYS A 608 -9.00 -24.26 -28.58
C LYS A 608 -9.26 -23.25 -27.46
N GLY A 609 -9.51 -21.99 -27.81
CA GLY A 609 -9.68 -20.91 -26.83
C GLY A 609 -10.80 -21.15 -25.81
N ASP A 610 -11.78 -21.97 -26.15
CA ASP A 610 -12.91 -22.36 -25.27
C ASP A 610 -12.66 -23.66 -24.48
N GLU A 611 -11.50 -24.31 -24.68
CA GLU A 611 -11.08 -25.57 -24.03
C GLU A 611 -9.84 -25.37 -23.12
N ALA A 612 -9.41 -24.13 -22.90
CA ALA A 612 -8.20 -23.77 -22.16
C ALA A 612 -8.49 -23.18 -20.78
#